data_AF-A0A3B9YWM2-F1
#
_entry.id   AF-A0A3B9YWM2-F1
#
_cell.length_a   1.000
_cell.length_b   1.000
_cell.length_c   1.000
_cell.angle_alpha   90.00
_cell.angle_beta   90.00
_cell.angle_gamma   90.00
#
_symmetry.space_group_name_H-M   'P 1'
#
loop_
_entity.id
_entity.type
_entity.pdbx_description
1 polymer ?
#
loop_
_entity_poly.entity_id
_entity_poly.type
_entity_poly.pdbx_seq_one_letter_code
_entity_poly.pdbx_strand_id
1 'polypeptide(L)' 'IDEKRWPPRALHAMIDRWKNRGLTPTDVPAQEDAQFANGQAVALYTAYQARLKQLNAADFG' A
#
# COMPACT_ATOMS: atom_id res chain seq x y z
N ILE A 1 -2.25 11.49 -8.44
CA ILE A 1 -3.20 10.36 -8.60
C ILE A 1 -4.60 10.94 -8.52
N ASP A 2 -5.47 10.66 -9.50
CA ASP A 2 -6.87 11.11 -9.44
C ASP A 2 -7.64 10.28 -8.42
N GLU A 3 -8.14 10.92 -7.36
CA GLU A 3 -8.76 10.25 -6.22
C GLU A 3 -10.09 9.56 -6.60
N LYS A 4 -10.84 10.12 -7.55
CA LYS A 4 -12.11 9.54 -7.99
C LYS A 4 -11.90 8.22 -8.72
N ARG A 5 -10.87 8.16 -9.56
CA ARG A 5 -10.47 6.95 -10.29
C ARG A 5 -9.73 5.95 -9.40
N TRP A 6 -8.94 6.45 -8.46
CA TRP A 6 -8.07 5.64 -7.59
C TRP A 6 -8.34 5.96 -6.12
N PRO A 7 -9.49 5.51 -5.58
CA PRO A 7 -9.90 5.89 -4.24
C PRO A 7 -8.94 5.33 -3.18
N PRO A 8 -8.63 6.10 -2.12
CA PRO A 8 -7.71 5.68 -1.05
C PRO A 8 -8.12 4.36 -0.40
N ARG A 9 -9.44 4.10 -0.29
CA ARG A 9 -9.97 2.84 0.25
C ARG A 9 -9.58 1.62 -0.59
N ALA A 10 -9.47 1.77 -1.92
CA ALA A 10 -9.04 0.67 -2.77
C ALA A 10 -7.56 0.34 -2.56
N LEU A 11 -6.71 1.38 -2.39
CA LEU A 11 -5.31 1.19 -2.01
C LEU A 11 -5.20 0.53 -0.63
N HIS A 12 -5.97 1.00 0.36
CA HIS A 12 -5.94 0.43 1.71
C HIS A 12 -6.31 -1.06 1.70
N ALA A 13 -7.39 -1.44 1.01
CA ALA A 13 -7.77 -2.85 0.87
C ALA A 13 -6.69 -3.70 0.18
N MET A 14 -5.88 -3.11 -0.71
CA MET A 14 -4.76 -3.80 -1.34
C MET A 14 -3.58 -3.98 -0.38
N ILE A 15 -3.25 -2.94 0.39
CA ILE A 15 -2.25 -3.00 1.46
C ILE A 15 -2.64 -4.05 2.50
N ASP A 16 -3.90 -4.09 2.93
CA ASP A 16 -4.39 -5.07 3.90
C ASP A 16 -4.21 -6.51 3.39
N ARG A 17 -4.49 -6.76 2.10
CA ARG A 17 -4.25 -8.09 1.50
C ARG A 17 -2.78 -8.48 1.52
N TRP A 18 -1.87 -7.54 1.32
CA TRP A 18 -0.43 -7.79 1.41
C TRP A 18 0.00 -8.08 2.84
N LYS A 19 -0.49 -7.30 3.80
CA LYS A 19 -0.18 -7.50 5.23
C LYS A 19 -0.68 -8.84 5.75
N ASN A 20 -1.90 -9.26 5.38
CA ASN A 20 -2.43 -10.58 5.72
C ASN A 20 -1.60 -11.74 5.14
N ARG A 21 -0.84 -11.49 4.05
CA ARG A 21 0.11 -12.43 3.45
C ARG A 21 1.53 -12.29 4.01
N GLY A 22 1.77 -11.36 4.93
CA GLY A 22 3.08 -11.05 5.48
C GLY A 22 4.01 -10.32 4.51
N LEU A 23 3.49 -9.73 3.42
CA LEU A 23 4.30 -9.04 2.43
C LEU A 23 4.64 -7.62 2.88
N THR A 24 5.93 -7.33 2.93
CA THR A 24 6.43 -5.97 3.06
C THR A 24 6.46 -5.30 1.68
N PRO A 25 6.63 -3.96 1.58
CA PRO A 25 6.66 -3.28 0.29
C PRO A 25 7.66 -3.86 -0.72
N THR A 26 8.79 -4.43 -0.26
CA THR A 26 9.81 -5.06 -1.12
C THR A 26 9.41 -6.44 -1.63
N ASP A 27 8.44 -7.09 -0.98
CA ASP A 27 7.99 -8.44 -1.31
C ASP A 27 6.77 -8.44 -2.24
N VAL A 28 6.21 -7.26 -2.53
CA VAL A 28 5.05 -7.12 -3.40
C VAL A 28 5.44 -7.41 -4.86
N PRO A 29 4.76 -8.35 -5.54
CA PRO A 29 5.02 -8.61 -6.96
C PRO A 29 4.73 -7.38 -7.83
N ALA A 30 5.56 -7.12 -8.82
CA ALA A 30 5.40 -5.98 -9.74
C ALA A 30 4.04 -5.98 -10.46
N GLN A 31 3.47 -7.17 -10.71
CA GLN A 31 2.14 -7.31 -11.30
C GLN A 31 1.03 -6.80 -10.39
N GLU A 32 1.19 -6.90 -9.06
CA GLU A 32 0.23 -6.38 -8.08
C GLU A 32 0.38 -4.86 -7.92
N ASP A 33 1.62 -4.34 -7.95
CA ASP A 33 1.88 -2.90 -7.94
C ASP A 33 1.22 -2.17 -9.12
N ALA A 34 1.35 -2.75 -10.32
CA ALA A 34 0.79 -2.18 -11.55
C ALA A 34 -0.74 -2.02 -11.52
N GLN A 35 -1.46 -2.72 -10.64
CA GLN A 35 -2.92 -2.68 -10.54
C GLN A 35 -3.47 -1.35 -10.02
N PHE A 36 -2.65 -0.56 -9.32
CA PHE A 36 -3.09 0.71 -8.77
C PHE A 36 -2.28 1.87 -9.33
N ALA A 37 -2.99 2.83 -9.91
CA ALA A 37 -2.46 4.11 -10.36
C ALA A 37 -1.18 4.00 -11.21
N ASN A 38 -1.12 3.01 -12.10
CA ASN A 38 0.01 2.74 -12.99
C ASN A 38 1.32 2.42 -12.25
N GLY A 39 1.29 1.53 -11.24
CA GLY A 39 2.51 1.13 -10.52
C GLY A 39 2.92 2.14 -9.46
N GLN A 40 1.96 2.70 -8.74
CA GLN A 40 2.23 3.63 -7.64
C GLN A 40 1.86 3.03 -6.28
N ALA A 41 1.41 1.79 -6.24
CA ALA A 41 0.90 1.17 -5.03
C ALA A 41 2.00 0.93 -4.00
N VAL A 42 3.12 0.37 -4.43
CA VAL A 42 4.26 0.03 -3.58
C VAL A 42 4.94 1.30 -3.06
N ALA A 43 5.04 2.34 -3.88
CA ALA A 43 5.54 3.64 -3.45
C ALA A 43 4.69 4.23 -2.32
N LEU A 44 3.36 4.18 -2.47
CA LEU A 44 2.43 4.65 -1.44
C LEU A 44 2.44 3.76 -0.20
N TYR A 45 2.54 2.44 -0.36
CA TYR A 45 2.65 1.50 0.76
C TYR A 45 3.94 1.75 1.56
N THR A 46 5.06 2.01 0.88
CA THR A 46 6.33 2.36 1.51
C THR A 46 6.22 3.67 2.29
N ALA A 47 5.64 4.71 1.68
CA ALA A 47 5.42 6.00 2.34
C ALA A 47 4.49 5.87 3.56
N TYR A 48 3.44 5.05 3.45
CA TYR A 48 2.52 4.74 4.54
C TYR A 48 3.24 4.08 5.73
N GLN A 49 4.02 3.02 5.47
CA GLN A 49 4.80 2.32 6.49
C GLN A 49 5.83 3.25 7.15
N ALA A 50 6.50 4.10 6.36
CA ALA A 50 7.41 5.11 6.89
C ALA A 50 6.70 6.11 7.82
N ARG A 51 5.50 6.54 7.45
CA ARG A 51 4.71 7.49 8.25
C ARG A 51 4.24 6.87 9.58
N LEU A 52 3.79 5.62 9.58
CA LEU A 52 3.43 4.90 10.81
C LEU A 52 4.61 4.84 11.78
N LYS A 53 5.80 4.47 11.29
CA LYS A 53 7.04 4.44 12.09
C LYS A 53 7.38 5.80 12.69
N GLN A 54 7.29 6.88 11.91
CA GLN A 54 7.53 8.24 12.40
C GLN A 54 6.57 8.64 13.52
N LEU A 55 5.33 8.17 13.45
CA LEU A 55 4.30 8.45 14.45
C LEU A 55 4.33 7.48 15.63
N ASN A 56 5.26 6.51 15.66
CA ASN A 56 5.25 5.39 16.59
C ASN A 56 3.86 4.71 16.67
N ALA A 57 3.23 4.55 15.50
CA ALA A 57 1.91 3.99 15.35
C ALA A 57 1.97 2.63 14.66
N ALA A 58 0.97 1.81 14.95
CA ALA A 58 0.73 0.54 14.26
C ALA A 58 -0.74 0.47 13.86
N ASP A 59 -0.99 -0.22 12.76
CA ASP A 59 -2.30 -0.54 12.21
C ASP A 59 -2.54 -2.06 12.25
N PHE A 60 -3.78 -2.49 12.02
CA PHE A 60 -4.10 -3.92 11.92
C PHE A 60 -3.48 -4.50 10.64
N GLY A 61 -2.80 -5.63 10.75
CA GLY A 61 -2.08 -6.28 9.65
C GLY A 61 -2.36 -7.76 9.61
#